data_AF-A0A1M6IXD8-F1
#
_entry.id   AF-A0A1M6IXD8-F1
#
_cell.length_a   1.000
_cell.length_b   1.000
_cell.length_c   1.000
_cell.angle_alpha   90.00
_cell.angle_beta   90.00
_cell.angle_gamma   90.00
#
_symmetry.space_group_name_H-M   'P 1'
#
loop_
_entity.id
_entity.type
_entity.pdbx_description
1 polymer ?
#
loop_
_entity_poly.entity_id
_entity_poly.type
_entity_poly.pdbx_seq_one_letter_code
_entity_poly.pdbx_strand_id
1 'polypeptide(L)'
;MYWNTDSPYLYFRSTDDGRIMMGGGDRDFKNAKRRDALLYKKESELTKAFAKCFPEIPFILDYSWAGTFGETKDGLPYFGKEDPQSKQHYILGFGGNGITFSVMGMQAILHSINNTPHPYLEYYKFDR
;
A
#
# COMPACT_ATOMS: atom_id res chain seq x y z
N MET A 1 17.98 -0.20 -1.52
CA MET A 1 16.69 0.07 -0.84
C MET A 1 16.99 0.30 0.63
N TYR A 2 16.41 1.33 1.22
CA TYR A 2 16.48 1.65 2.65
C TYR A 2 15.08 1.54 3.25
N TRP A 3 14.97 0.97 4.45
CA TRP A 3 13.79 1.07 5.30
C TRP A 3 14.24 0.96 6.76
N ASN A 4 13.46 1.50 7.70
CA ASN A 4 13.75 1.43 9.13
C ASN A 4 12.60 0.80 9.93
N THR A 5 12.86 0.50 11.20
CA THR A 5 11.89 -0.07 12.14
C THR A 5 11.22 0.99 13.03
N ASP A 6 11.31 2.27 12.66
CA ASP A 6 10.68 3.35 13.42
C ASP A 6 9.15 3.28 13.31
N SER A 7 8.47 3.94 14.25
CA SER A 7 7.02 4.11 14.19
C SER A 7 6.67 5.61 14.18
N PRO A 8 6.25 6.18 13.03
CA PRO A 8 6.03 5.52 11.75
C PRO A 8 7.33 5.23 10.98
N TYR A 9 7.33 4.16 10.18
CA TYR A 9 8.47 3.76 9.36
C TYR A 9 8.72 4.73 8.20
N LEU A 10 9.94 4.71 7.68
CA LEU A 10 10.37 5.41 6.48
C LEU A 10 11.02 4.42 5.52
N TYR A 11 10.85 4.64 4.21
CA TYR A 11 11.59 3.92 3.17
C TYR A 11 12.10 4.88 2.10
N PHE A 12 13.26 4.54 1.54
CA PHE A 12 13.86 5.24 0.40
C PHE A 12 14.32 4.23 -0.65
N ARG A 13 14.00 4.49 -1.92
CA ARG A 13 14.37 3.63 -3.04
C ARG A 13 14.83 4.47 -4.22
N SER A 14 15.99 4.16 -4.77
CA SER A 14 16.44 4.74 -6.04
C SER A 14 15.71 4.13 -7.23
N THR A 15 15.56 4.95 -8.27
CA THR A 15 15.12 4.54 -9.61
C THR A 15 16.32 4.53 -10.56
N ASP A 16 16.18 3.85 -11.70
CA ASP A 16 17.27 3.69 -12.67
C ASP A 16 17.64 5.01 -13.38
N ASP A 17 16.77 6.02 -13.31
CA ASP A 17 17.00 7.38 -13.83
C ASP A 17 17.54 8.35 -12.78
N GLY A 18 18.03 7.84 -11.64
CA GLY A 18 18.73 8.65 -10.63
C GLY A 18 17.82 9.43 -9.68
N ARG A 19 16.51 9.16 -9.68
CA ARG A 19 15.57 9.73 -8.69
C ARG A 19 15.50 8.86 -7.44
N ILE A 20 14.98 9.44 -6.36
CA ILE A 20 14.70 8.73 -5.11
C ILE A 20 13.20 8.82 -4.81
N MET A 21 12.55 7.67 -4.71
CA MET A 21 11.21 7.54 -4.15
C MET A 21 11.30 7.39 -2.63
N MET A 22 10.57 8.22 -1.91
CA MET A 22 10.55 8.27 -0.46
C MET A 22 9.12 8.20 0.06
N GLY A 23 8.92 7.50 1.16
CA GLY A 23 7.59 7.40 1.76
C GLY A 23 7.59 6.76 3.14
N GLY A 24 6.40 6.37 3.57
CA GLY A 24 6.09 5.97 4.94
C GLY A 24 5.49 7.14 5.73
N GLY A 25 5.58 7.10 7.06
CA GLY A 25 5.02 8.18 7.87
C GLY A 25 3.48 8.19 7.94
N ASP A 26 2.86 7.02 7.77
CA ASP A 26 1.41 6.83 7.60
C ASP A 26 0.59 7.45 8.75
N ARG A 27 -0.65 7.83 8.46
CA ARG A 27 -1.55 8.53 9.39
C ARG A 27 -2.93 7.91 9.34
N ASP A 28 -3.49 7.63 10.52
CA ASP A 28 -4.85 7.10 10.65
C ASP A 28 -5.90 8.23 10.62
N PHE A 29 -6.40 8.54 9.44
CA PHE A 29 -7.60 9.37 9.26
C PHE A 29 -8.24 9.16 7.87
N LYS A 30 -9.54 9.44 7.76
CA LYS A 30 -10.30 9.35 6.51
C LYS A 30 -10.82 10.73 6.09
N ASN A 31 -9.99 11.52 5.42
CA ASN A 31 -10.38 12.84 4.91
C ASN A 31 -9.43 13.32 3.80
N ALA A 32 -9.92 13.37 2.56
CA ALA A 32 -9.11 13.77 1.40
C ALA A 32 -8.59 15.21 1.49
N LYS A 33 -9.41 16.16 1.94
CA LYS A 33 -8.99 17.57 2.10
C LYS A 33 -7.86 17.72 3.13
N ARG A 34 -7.97 17.01 4.26
CA ARG A 34 -6.93 16.96 5.29
C ARG A 34 -5.66 16.28 4.77
N ARG A 35 -5.79 15.22 3.96
CA ARG A 35 -4.68 14.53 3.31
C ARG A 35 -3.91 15.46 2.38
N ASP A 36 -4.61 16.17 1.51
CA ASP A 36 -4.02 17.14 0.57
C ASP A 36 -3.33 18.29 1.32
N ALA A 37 -3.96 18.81 2.37
CA ALA A 37 -3.39 19.87 3.20
C ALA A 37 -2.09 19.47 3.93
N LEU A 38 -1.83 18.16 4.08
CA LEU A 38 -0.63 17.65 4.75
C LEU A 38 0.55 17.40 3.81
N LEU A 39 0.37 17.47 2.49
CA LEU A 39 1.39 17.12 1.50
C LEU A 39 2.70 17.89 1.71
N TYR A 40 2.65 19.22 1.78
CA TYR A 40 3.84 20.06 1.98
C TYR A 40 4.56 19.77 3.29
N LYS A 41 3.81 19.50 4.37
CA LYS A 41 4.41 19.14 5.66
C LYS A 41 5.12 17.80 5.56
N LYS A 42 4.49 16.81 4.92
CA LYS A 42 5.03 15.46 4.77
C LYS A 42 6.26 15.41 3.90
N GLU A 43 6.24 16.15 2.80
CA GLU A 43 7.39 16.35 1.92
C GLU A 43 8.60 16.92 2.67
N SER A 44 8.40 17.96 3.48
CA SER A 44 9.47 18.55 4.31
C SER A 44 10.00 17.57 5.36
N GLU A 45 9.11 16.79 5.99
CA GLU A 45 9.48 15.73 6.93
C GLU A 45 10.37 14.67 6.26
N LEU A 46 9.97 14.17 5.08
CA LEU A 46 10.72 13.15 4.33
C LEU A 46 12.06 13.67 3.83
N THR A 47 12.10 14.89 3.29
CA THR A 47 13.33 15.50 2.78
C THR A 47 14.37 15.70 3.90
N LYS A 48 13.92 16.15 5.08
CA LYS A 48 14.80 16.28 6.26
C LYS A 48 15.31 14.93 6.74
N ALA A 49 14.44 13.91 6.76
CA ALA A 49 14.84 12.56 7.14
C ALA A 49 15.87 11.98 6.17
N PHE A 50 15.68 12.19 4.86
CA PHE A 50 16.64 11.78 3.84
C PHE A 50 17.99 12.47 4.02
N ALA A 51 18.02 13.80 4.16
CA ALA A 51 19.24 14.57 4.39
C ALA A 51 19.99 14.15 5.67
N LYS A 52 19.26 13.70 6.71
CA LYS A 52 19.86 13.14 7.92
C LYS A 52 20.53 11.78 7.66
N CYS A 53 19.92 10.94 6.85
CA CYS A 53 20.46 9.62 6.52
C CYS A 53 21.61 9.69 5.49
N PHE A 54 21.54 10.65 4.55
CA PHE A 54 22.46 10.76 3.42
C PHE A 54 22.88 12.23 3.20
N PRO A 55 23.67 12.82 4.12
CA PRO A 55 24.00 14.25 4.08
C PRO A 55 24.81 14.67 2.85
N GLU A 56 25.55 13.73 2.25
CA GLU A 56 26.40 13.98 1.08
C GLU A 56 25.63 13.90 -0.25
N ILE A 57 24.38 13.46 -0.25
CA ILE A 57 23.57 13.35 -1.47
C ILE A 57 22.73 14.62 -1.62
N PRO A 58 23.04 15.50 -2.59
CA PRO A 58 22.19 16.64 -2.86
C PRO A 58 20.82 16.15 -3.33
N PHE A 59 19.76 16.60 -2.67
CA PHE A 59 18.40 16.22 -2.99
C PHE A 59 17.57 17.46 -3.35
N ILE A 60 16.84 17.36 -4.46
CA ILE A 60 15.88 18.35 -4.91
C ILE A 60 14.55 17.62 -5.07
N LEU A 61 13.47 18.22 -4.55
CA LEU A 61 12.13 17.68 -4.73
C LEU A 61 11.71 17.75 -6.20
N ASP A 62 11.19 16.64 -6.69
CA ASP A 62 10.59 16.52 -8.04
C ASP A 62 9.06 16.56 -7.96
N TYR A 63 8.45 15.55 -7.33
CA TYR A 63 6.99 15.46 -7.14
C TYR A 63 6.63 15.01 -5.72
N SER A 64 5.48 15.47 -5.25
CA SER A 64 4.86 15.05 -3.99
C SER A 64 3.42 14.63 -4.23
N TRP A 65 3.06 13.46 -3.71
CA TRP A 65 1.71 12.92 -3.79
C TRP A 65 1.41 12.09 -2.54
N ALA A 66 0.14 11.73 -2.36
CA ALA A 66 -0.26 10.85 -1.27
C ALA A 66 -1.38 9.92 -1.72
N GLY A 67 -1.34 8.69 -1.23
CA GLY A 67 -2.37 7.68 -1.43
C GLY A 67 -3.31 7.57 -0.24
N THR A 68 -4.36 6.78 -0.41
CA THR A 68 -5.20 6.29 0.69
C THR A 68 -5.25 4.78 0.58
N PHE A 69 -5.03 4.10 1.69
CA PHE A 69 -5.09 2.64 1.72
C PHE A 69 -6.52 2.18 2.00
N GLY A 70 -6.96 1.19 1.22
CA GLY A 70 -8.12 0.37 1.55
C GLY A 70 -7.65 -0.83 2.34
N GLU A 71 -7.94 -0.84 3.63
CA GLU A 71 -7.50 -1.86 4.58
C GLU A 71 -8.68 -2.60 5.20
N THR A 72 -8.43 -3.83 5.60
CA THR A 72 -9.34 -4.69 6.37
C THR A 72 -8.96 -4.65 7.85
N LYS A 73 -9.77 -5.28 8.71
CA LYS A 73 -9.53 -5.27 10.16
C LYS A 73 -8.24 -5.98 10.59
N ASP A 74 -7.80 -6.97 9.82
CA ASP A 74 -6.61 -7.79 10.11
C ASP A 74 -5.44 -7.50 9.16
N GLY A 75 -5.59 -6.54 8.24
CA GLY A 75 -4.56 -6.16 7.27
C GLY A 75 -4.37 -7.15 6.11
N LEU A 76 -5.16 -8.23 6.03
CA LEU A 76 -5.14 -9.17 4.91
C LEU A 76 -6.24 -8.83 3.89
N PRO A 77 -6.06 -9.11 2.59
CA PRO A 77 -7.06 -8.78 1.57
C PRO A 77 -8.32 -9.66 1.70
N TYR A 78 -9.38 -9.27 1.00
CA TYR A 78 -10.54 -10.13 0.75
C TYR A 78 -10.53 -10.62 -0.70
N PHE A 79 -10.56 -11.95 -0.87
CA PHE A 79 -10.68 -12.62 -2.16
C PHE A 79 -11.95 -13.46 -2.22
N GLY A 80 -12.61 -13.44 -3.38
CA GLY A 80 -13.75 -14.30 -3.66
C GLY A 80 -15.09 -13.59 -3.45
N LYS A 81 -16.07 -14.29 -2.89
CA LYS A 81 -17.44 -13.76 -2.73
C LYS A 81 -17.72 -13.47 -1.26
N GLU A 82 -18.43 -12.38 -1.00
CA GLU A 82 -19.03 -12.11 0.31
C GLU A 82 -20.26 -13.01 0.53
N ASP A 83 -21.14 -13.09 -0.47
CA ASP A 83 -22.29 -14.02 -0.51
C ASP A 83 -22.01 -15.15 -1.52
N PRO A 84 -22.01 -16.43 -1.11
CA PRO A 84 -21.84 -17.58 -2.01
C PRO A 84 -22.81 -17.60 -3.20
N GLN A 85 -24.03 -17.08 -3.03
CA GLN A 85 -25.07 -17.01 -4.06
C GLN A 85 -24.89 -15.83 -5.03
N SER A 86 -24.03 -14.87 -4.69
CA SER A 86 -23.76 -13.71 -5.53
C SER A 86 -22.92 -14.08 -6.77
N LYS A 87 -23.07 -13.30 -7.84
CA LYS A 87 -22.19 -13.32 -9.00
C LYS A 87 -21.09 -12.24 -8.93
N GLN A 88 -21.00 -11.54 -7.80
CA GLN A 88 -19.96 -10.55 -7.54
C GLN A 88 -18.73 -11.24 -6.96
N HIS A 89 -17.57 -10.92 -7.51
CA HIS A 89 -16.28 -11.43 -7.07
C HIS A 89 -15.39 -10.24 -6.73
N TYR A 90 -14.68 -10.36 -5.61
CA TYR A 90 -13.89 -9.30 -5.03
C TYR A 90 -12.44 -9.72 -4.91
N ILE A 91 -11.56 -8.76 -5.19
CA ILE A 91 -10.13 -8.80 -4.92
C ILE A 91 -9.80 -7.41 -4.39
N LEU A 92 -9.90 -7.19 -3.08
CA LEU A 92 -9.85 -5.84 -2.48
C LEU A 92 -9.20 -5.84 -1.09
N GLY A 93 -9.00 -4.63 -0.54
CA GLY A 93 -8.55 -4.46 0.84
C GLY A 93 -7.06 -4.77 1.05
N PHE A 94 -6.22 -4.50 0.07
CA PHE A 94 -4.80 -4.90 0.07
C PHE A 94 -3.91 -4.15 1.07
N GLY A 95 -4.41 -3.08 1.70
CA GLY A 95 -3.59 -2.14 2.45
C GLY A 95 -2.39 -1.64 1.67
N GLY A 96 -1.24 -1.54 2.34
CA GLY A 96 0.05 -1.19 1.73
C GLY A 96 0.66 -2.25 0.80
N ASN A 97 0.03 -3.41 0.62
CA ASN A 97 0.61 -4.58 -0.04
C ASN A 97 -0.03 -4.92 -1.40
N GLY A 98 -0.64 -3.93 -2.05
CA GLY A 98 -1.39 -4.10 -3.31
C GLY A 98 -0.59 -4.76 -4.44
N ILE A 99 0.70 -4.47 -4.59
CA ILE A 99 1.53 -5.08 -5.64
C ILE A 99 1.59 -6.61 -5.44
N THR A 100 1.92 -7.06 -4.23
CA THR A 100 2.01 -8.48 -3.90
C THR A 100 0.65 -9.17 -4.00
N PHE A 101 -0.36 -8.61 -3.35
CA PHE A 101 -1.69 -9.24 -3.30
C PHE A 101 -2.43 -9.17 -4.64
N SER A 102 -2.08 -8.27 -5.57
CA SER A 102 -2.66 -8.25 -6.91
C SER A 102 -2.33 -9.53 -7.69
N VAL A 103 -1.09 -10.02 -7.61
CA VAL A 103 -0.66 -11.25 -8.28
C VAL A 103 -1.34 -12.48 -7.65
N MET A 104 -1.42 -12.52 -6.32
CA MET A 104 -2.12 -13.59 -5.60
C MET A 104 -3.62 -13.58 -5.92
N GLY A 105 -4.23 -12.39 -5.96
CA GLY A 105 -5.63 -12.21 -6.32
C GLY A 105 -5.92 -12.63 -7.76
N MET A 106 -5.01 -12.34 -8.70
CA MET A 106 -5.09 -12.82 -10.09
C MET A 106 -5.10 -14.35 -10.16
N GLN A 107 -4.33 -15.04 -9.32
CA GLN A 107 -4.37 -16.51 -9.25
C GLN A 107 -5.71 -17.01 -8.69
N ALA A 108 -6.28 -16.32 -7.69
CA ALA A 108 -7.51 -16.74 -7.04
C ALA A 108 -8.79 -16.45 -7.84
N ILE A 109 -8.83 -15.35 -8.61
CA ILE A 109 -10.09 -14.83 -9.20
C ILE A 109 -10.71 -15.78 -10.22
N LEU A 110 -9.91 -16.45 -11.05
CA LEU A 110 -10.42 -17.44 -12.02
C LEU A 110 -11.06 -18.63 -11.32
N HIS A 111 -10.47 -19.09 -10.23
CA HIS A 111 -11.02 -20.16 -9.41
C HIS A 111 -12.35 -19.75 -8.76
N SER A 112 -12.44 -18.49 -8.30
CA SER A 112 -13.67 -17.94 -7.74
C SER A 112 -14.79 -17.91 -8.78
N ILE A 113 -14.52 -17.42 -9.99
CA ILE A 113 -15.49 -17.34 -11.09
C ILE A 113 -15.97 -18.74 -11.50
N ASN A 114 -15.06 -19.70 -11.58
CA ASN A 114 -15.37 -21.07 -12.00
C ASN A 114 -15.91 -21.95 -10.86
N ASN A 115 -16.08 -21.43 -9.64
CA ASN A 115 -16.46 -22.18 -8.44
C ASN A 115 -15.57 -23.41 -8.22
N THR A 116 -14.25 -23.26 -8.39
CA THR A 116 -13.25 -24.30 -8.12
C THR A 116 -12.43 -23.93 -6.88
N PRO A 117 -11.95 -24.90 -6.10
CA PRO A 117 -11.20 -24.61 -4.88
C PRO A 117 -9.82 -24.01 -5.21
N HIS A 118 -9.37 -23.08 -4.37
CA HIS A 118 -8.02 -22.52 -4.40
C HIS A 118 -7.62 -22.07 -2.99
N PRO A 119 -6.39 -22.33 -2.50
CA PRO A 119 -6.00 -22.01 -1.12
C PRO A 119 -6.22 -20.54 -0.73
N TYR A 120 -5.94 -19.61 -1.65
CA TYR A 120 -6.15 -18.18 -1.40
C TYR A 120 -7.62 -17.77 -1.25
N LEU A 121 -8.56 -18.53 -1.81
CA LEU A 121 -9.98 -18.28 -1.58
C LEU A 121 -10.42 -18.72 -0.18
N GLU A 122 -9.67 -19.61 0.48
CA GLU A 122 -9.91 -19.98 1.87
C GLU A 122 -9.19 -19.02 2.83
N TYR A 123 -7.91 -18.75 2.61
CA TYR A 123 -7.11 -17.93 3.51
C TYR A 123 -7.54 -16.45 3.54
N TYR A 124 -8.06 -15.94 2.42
CA TYR A 124 -8.45 -14.54 2.27
C TYR A 124 -9.96 -14.36 2.10
N LYS A 125 -10.77 -15.33 2.53
CA LYS A 125 -12.24 -15.22 2.46
C LYS A 125 -12.78 -14.08 3.31
N PHE A 126 -14.00 -13.67 2.98
CA PHE A 126 -14.83 -12.83 3.84
C PHE A 126 -15.20 -13.58 5.12
N ASP A 127 -15.46 -12.84 6.21
CA ASP A 127 -15.85 -13.38 7.52
C ASP A 127 -14.88 -14.41 8.13
N ARG A 128 -13.58 -14.22 7.87
CA ARG A 128 -12.51 -14.93 8.57
C ARG A 128 -12.23 -14.37 9.97
#